data_AF-A0A2A7GW63-F1
#
_entry.id   AF-A0A2A7GW63-F1
#
_cell.length_a   1.000
_cell.length_b   1.000
_cell.length_c   1.000
_cell.angle_alpha   90.00
_cell.angle_beta   90.00
_cell.angle_gamma   90.00
#
_symmetry.space_group_name_H-M   'P 1'
#
loop_
_entity.id
_entity.type
_entity.pdbx_description
1 polymer ?
#
loop_
_entity_poly.entity_id
_entity_poly.type
_entity_poly.pdbx_seq_one_letter_code
_entity_poly.pdbx_strand_id
1 'polypeptide(L)'
;MSKIIFNEVQMKQLEKNDNIVKVSERSITYCADFKIKAVKENQSGKGPNQIFLENGFDLEIIGERKPNYCLKRWRKTYERFGEEGFYTERRGKGSAGRPSSKQLSSDDKLKKAEARIAFLEAELGILKKVRRTRKAGVTEETLTPCEKYTLIEQTIRRFQFPRMIRYFCNLAGVSRSGYYTWLRKIDTRIQKEVRDEKDHELIQEIFNRKKKKCGARFIKMALENTKGITMNLKRIFRIMRKYNLVTTIRRANPYKQIAKATQEHKTCPNLSQRQFNQEEPEKSMLTDITYLFYGKGKKAYLSCVKDSTTREILAYHVSPSLQMDIVYQTLDKLKDRLGDTIHPEALLHSDQGIHYTHPEFQRRVKKMGIKQSMSRRGNCLDNAPMESFFGHMKDELDYKCCQTFQFLRQVIDDYMQDYNYDRYQWTLQKMAPIQYRNHLLSA
;
A
#
# COMPACT_ATOMS: atom_id res chain seq x y z
N MET A 1 -28.71 5.21 44.06
CA MET A 1 -29.15 4.94 45.45
C MET A 1 -30.41 5.74 45.67
N SER A 2 -31.57 5.07 45.75
CA SER A 2 -32.82 5.74 46.14
C SER A 2 -32.59 6.39 47.51
N LYS A 3 -32.73 7.72 47.57
CA LYS A 3 -32.63 8.47 48.81
C LYS A 3 -33.97 8.27 49.51
N ILE A 4 -34.05 7.31 50.43
CA ILE A 4 -35.20 7.19 51.33
C ILE A 4 -35.26 8.51 52.12
N ILE A 5 -36.42 9.16 52.08
CA ILE A 5 -36.72 10.35 52.86
C ILE A 5 -37.72 9.91 53.93
N PHE A 6 -37.34 10.06 55.20
CA PHE A 6 -38.17 9.68 56.33
C PHE A 6 -39.19 10.79 56.62
N ASN A 7 -40.47 10.43 56.76
CA ASN A 7 -41.50 11.36 57.24
C ASN A 7 -41.45 11.51 58.77
N GLU A 8 -42.20 12.48 59.33
CA GLU A 8 -42.17 12.76 60.77
C GLU A 8 -42.54 11.55 61.65
N VAL A 9 -43.49 10.73 61.20
CA VAL A 9 -43.92 9.53 61.94
C VAL A 9 -42.81 8.48 61.97
N GLN A 10 -42.17 8.23 60.83
CA GLN A 10 -41.04 7.31 60.71
C GLN A 10 -39.83 7.80 61.51
N MET A 11 -39.55 9.10 61.52
CA MET A 11 -38.47 9.67 62.34
C MET A 11 -38.74 9.45 63.83
N LYS A 12 -39.95 9.77 64.32
CA LYS A 12 -40.34 9.51 65.72
C LYS A 12 -40.31 8.02 66.08
N GLN A 13 -40.65 7.13 65.15
CA GLN A 13 -40.57 5.68 65.38
C GLN A 13 -39.11 5.21 65.48
N LEU A 14 -38.22 5.69 64.60
CA LEU A 14 -36.81 5.36 64.62
C LEU A 14 -36.10 5.90 65.88
N GLU A 15 -36.44 7.13 66.30
CA GLU A 15 -35.87 7.75 67.51
C GLU A 15 -36.19 7.00 68.81
N LYS A 16 -37.18 6.10 68.81
CA LYS A 16 -37.47 5.22 69.96
C LYS A 16 -36.44 4.10 70.15
N ASN A 17 -35.56 3.84 69.18
CA ASN A 17 -34.55 2.77 69.27
C ASN A 17 -33.27 3.31 69.92
N ASP A 18 -32.86 2.69 71.03
CA ASP A 18 -31.67 3.06 71.82
C ASP A 18 -30.35 3.04 71.02
N ASN A 19 -30.33 2.34 69.89
CA ASN A 19 -29.15 2.27 69.01
C ASN A 19 -29.01 3.47 68.05
N ILE A 20 -29.92 4.44 68.10
CA ILE A 20 -29.93 5.64 67.27
C ILE A 20 -29.66 6.89 68.11
N VAL A 21 -28.66 7.68 67.70
CA VAL A 21 -28.33 8.98 68.32
C VAL A 21 -29.19 10.12 67.77
N LYS A 22 -29.42 10.12 66.44
CA LYS A 22 -30.16 11.18 65.77
C LYS A 22 -30.73 10.70 64.45
N VAL A 23 -31.98 11.02 64.17
CA VAL A 23 -32.58 10.87 62.85
C VAL A 23 -32.74 12.24 62.19
N SER A 24 -32.61 12.26 60.87
CA SER A 24 -32.92 13.39 60.00
C SER A 24 -33.69 12.84 58.82
N GLU A 25 -34.39 13.70 58.09
CA GLU A 25 -35.15 13.32 56.89
C GLU A 25 -34.36 12.43 55.92
N ARG A 26 -33.02 12.57 55.86
CA ARG A 26 -32.18 11.88 54.88
C ARG A 26 -31.15 10.92 55.48
N SER A 27 -30.99 10.90 56.80
CA SER A 27 -29.95 10.08 57.43
C SER A 27 -30.26 9.68 58.87
N ILE A 28 -29.83 8.46 59.22
CA ILE A 28 -29.84 7.91 60.57
C ILE A 28 -28.41 7.92 61.09
N THR A 29 -28.21 8.47 62.28
CA THR A 29 -26.93 8.46 63.00
C THR A 29 -27.01 7.41 64.10
N TYR A 30 -26.29 6.31 63.92
CA TYR A 30 -26.25 5.21 64.88
C TYR A 30 -25.22 5.46 65.99
N CYS A 31 -25.46 4.92 67.19
CA CYS A 31 -24.50 5.01 68.31
C CYS A 31 -23.21 4.24 68.00
N ALA A 32 -22.12 4.58 68.68
CA ALA A 32 -20.83 3.92 68.46
C ALA A 32 -20.86 2.45 68.90
N ASP A 33 -21.50 2.17 70.04
CA ASP A 33 -21.60 0.83 70.63
C ASP A 33 -22.33 -0.14 69.70
N PHE A 34 -23.44 0.29 69.11
CA PHE A 34 -24.16 -0.52 68.12
C PHE A 34 -23.31 -0.82 66.89
N LYS A 35 -22.54 0.15 66.37
CA LYS A 35 -21.68 -0.10 65.20
C LYS A 35 -20.61 -1.15 65.50
N ILE A 36 -20.03 -1.12 66.70
CA ILE A 36 -19.03 -2.10 67.15
C ILE A 36 -19.69 -3.47 67.28
N LYS A 37 -20.82 -3.55 68.00
CA LYS A 37 -21.61 -4.77 68.17
C LYS A 37 -21.98 -5.39 66.81
N ALA A 38 -22.51 -4.57 65.90
CA ALA A 38 -22.89 -5.01 64.57
C ALA A 38 -21.71 -5.56 63.74
N VAL A 39 -20.53 -4.95 63.83
CA VAL A 39 -19.33 -5.46 63.13
C VAL A 39 -18.86 -6.79 63.73
N LYS A 40 -18.84 -6.93 65.07
CA LYS A 40 -18.46 -8.18 65.75
C LYS A 40 -19.43 -9.30 65.42
N GLU A 41 -20.74 -9.04 65.48
CA GLU A 41 -21.78 -10.01 65.10
C GLU A 41 -21.66 -10.42 63.61
N ASN A 42 -21.34 -9.48 62.72
CA ASN A 42 -21.12 -9.81 61.32
C ASN A 42 -19.85 -10.66 61.10
N GLN A 43 -18.78 -10.44 61.88
CA GLN A 43 -17.58 -11.29 61.86
C GLN A 43 -17.85 -12.69 62.40
N SER A 44 -18.80 -12.84 63.34
CA SER A 44 -19.26 -14.15 63.83
C SER A 44 -20.19 -14.91 62.87
N GLY A 45 -20.51 -14.33 61.70
CA GLY A 45 -21.26 -14.98 60.64
C GLY A 45 -22.73 -14.54 60.49
N LYS A 46 -23.23 -13.62 61.33
CA LYS A 46 -24.61 -13.11 61.19
C LYS A 46 -24.79 -12.20 59.97
N GLY A 47 -25.92 -12.35 59.29
CA GLY A 47 -26.28 -11.55 58.12
C GLY A 47 -26.60 -10.08 58.49
N PRO A 48 -26.31 -9.10 57.61
CA PRO A 48 -26.58 -7.68 57.87
C PRO A 48 -28.02 -7.35 58.27
N ASN A 49 -29.00 -7.94 57.60
CA ASN A 49 -30.41 -7.70 57.88
C ASN A 49 -30.84 -8.32 59.21
N GLN A 50 -30.30 -9.51 59.52
CA GLN A 50 -30.54 -10.21 60.79
C GLN A 50 -30.05 -9.38 61.98
N ILE A 51 -28.83 -8.82 61.91
CA ILE A 51 -28.26 -7.98 62.97
C ILE A 51 -29.15 -6.76 63.25
N PHE A 52 -29.68 -6.12 62.20
CA PHE A 52 -30.54 -4.96 62.37
C PHE A 52 -31.92 -5.34 62.94
N LEU A 53 -32.53 -6.44 62.48
CA LEU A 53 -33.80 -6.94 63.05
C LEU A 53 -33.67 -7.30 64.54
N GLU A 54 -32.61 -8.02 64.92
CA GLU A 54 -32.35 -8.43 66.31
C GLU A 54 -32.08 -7.23 67.25
N ASN A 55 -31.67 -6.08 66.71
CA ASN A 55 -31.45 -4.85 67.46
C ASN A 55 -32.60 -3.82 67.27
N GLY A 56 -33.80 -4.30 66.93
CA GLY A 56 -35.04 -3.53 66.94
C GLY A 56 -35.22 -2.56 65.77
N PHE A 57 -34.55 -2.79 64.63
CA PHE A 57 -34.74 -1.99 63.43
C PHE A 57 -35.77 -2.63 62.50
N ASP A 58 -36.72 -1.82 62.02
CA ASP A 58 -37.69 -2.22 61.01
C ASP A 58 -37.13 -2.01 59.59
N LEU A 59 -36.95 -3.12 58.87
CA LEU A 59 -36.39 -3.12 57.51
C LEU A 59 -37.31 -2.50 56.46
N GLU A 60 -38.63 -2.45 56.70
CA GLU A 60 -39.56 -1.77 55.80
C GLU A 60 -39.35 -0.24 55.86
N ILE A 61 -38.98 0.26 57.04
CA ILE A 61 -38.74 1.68 57.27
C ILE A 61 -37.35 2.10 56.81
N ILE A 62 -36.30 1.39 57.25
CA ILE A 62 -34.91 1.80 56.92
C ILE A 62 -34.46 1.35 55.52
N GLY A 63 -35.18 0.40 54.93
CA GLY A 63 -34.93 -0.22 53.64
C GLY A 63 -33.96 -1.41 53.71
N GLU A 64 -34.30 -2.51 53.04
CA GLU A 64 -33.57 -3.80 53.06
C GLU A 64 -32.08 -3.71 52.66
N ARG A 65 -31.70 -2.71 51.86
CA ARG A 65 -30.31 -2.53 51.41
C ARG A 65 -29.48 -1.71 52.39
N LYS A 66 -30.11 -0.97 53.31
CA LYS A 66 -29.43 -0.05 54.23
C LYS A 66 -28.46 -0.77 55.19
N PRO A 67 -28.82 -1.91 55.81
CA PRO A 67 -27.90 -2.65 56.69
C PRO A 67 -26.60 -3.05 55.98
N ASN A 68 -26.71 -3.53 54.74
CA ASN A 68 -25.56 -3.94 53.92
C ASN A 68 -24.56 -2.80 53.69
N TYR A 69 -25.04 -1.60 53.35
CA TYR A 69 -24.16 -0.45 53.14
C TYR A 69 -23.55 0.07 54.45
N CYS A 70 -24.33 0.08 55.54
CA CYS A 70 -23.85 0.46 56.85
C CYS A 70 -22.72 -0.47 57.32
N LEU A 71 -22.94 -1.78 57.30
CA LEU A 71 -21.94 -2.76 57.72
C LEU A 71 -20.69 -2.75 56.85
N LYS A 72 -20.83 -2.63 55.52
CA LYS A 72 -19.67 -2.49 54.62
C LYS A 72 -18.80 -1.27 54.98
N ARG A 73 -19.44 -0.15 55.36
CA ARG A 73 -18.73 1.06 55.77
C ARG A 73 -18.08 0.88 57.15
N TRP A 74 -18.80 0.31 58.11
CA TRP A 74 -18.31 0.11 59.47
C TRP A 74 -17.17 -0.90 59.52
N ARG A 75 -17.24 -2.02 58.79
CA ARG A 75 -16.12 -2.97 58.68
C ARG A 75 -14.83 -2.34 58.22
N LYS A 76 -14.88 -1.48 57.19
CA LYS A 76 -13.69 -0.74 56.72
C LYS A 76 -13.11 0.20 57.78
N THR A 77 -13.97 0.80 58.60
CA THR A 77 -13.53 1.65 59.71
C THR A 77 -12.91 0.80 60.81
N TYR A 78 -13.54 -0.31 61.18
CA TYR A 78 -13.05 -1.25 62.20
C TYR A 78 -11.72 -1.91 61.82
N GLU A 79 -11.59 -2.40 60.57
CA GLU A 79 -10.36 -3.00 60.05
C GLU A 79 -9.17 -2.03 60.07
N ARG A 80 -9.43 -0.73 59.90
CA ARG A 80 -8.37 0.28 59.80
C ARG A 80 -8.00 0.92 61.14
N PHE A 81 -8.95 1.02 62.07
CA PHE A 81 -8.78 1.83 63.29
C PHE A 81 -9.29 1.17 64.57
N GLY A 82 -9.76 -0.08 64.50
CA GLY A 82 -10.33 -0.79 65.65
C GLY A 82 -11.60 -0.13 66.21
N GLU A 83 -11.89 -0.41 67.48
CA GLU A 83 -13.06 0.10 68.20
C GLU A 83 -13.01 1.63 68.39
N GLU A 84 -11.83 2.18 68.68
CA GLU A 84 -11.61 3.63 68.84
C GLU A 84 -11.97 4.45 67.58
N GLY A 85 -12.00 3.80 66.41
CA GLY A 85 -12.40 4.40 65.15
C GLY A 85 -13.85 4.88 65.11
N PHE A 86 -14.72 4.41 66.02
CA PHE A 86 -16.13 4.80 66.08
C PHE A 86 -16.44 5.88 67.10
N TYR A 87 -15.60 6.03 68.14
CA TYR A 87 -15.73 7.08 69.15
C TYR A 87 -15.05 8.39 68.75
N THR A 88 -14.11 8.36 67.79
CA THR A 88 -13.39 9.55 67.33
C THR A 88 -14.02 10.16 66.06
N GLU A 89 -14.51 11.41 66.13
CA GLU A 89 -15.01 12.14 64.96
C GLU A 89 -13.84 12.51 64.02
N ARG A 90 -13.65 11.72 62.95
CA ARG A 90 -12.56 11.91 61.96
C ARG A 90 -13.02 12.41 60.58
N ARG A 91 -14.28 12.85 60.44
CA ARG A 91 -14.78 13.47 59.19
C ARG A 91 -13.96 14.73 58.86
N GLY A 92 -13.21 14.68 57.75
CA GLY A 92 -12.42 15.82 57.25
C GLY A 92 -10.91 15.74 57.50
N LYS A 93 -10.42 14.87 58.39
CA LYS A 93 -8.97 14.67 58.59
C LYS A 93 -8.42 13.71 57.53
N GLY A 94 -7.97 14.28 56.39
CA GLY A 94 -7.38 13.54 55.26
C GLY A 94 -7.90 13.93 53.87
N SER A 95 -8.90 14.82 53.80
CA SER A 95 -9.26 15.51 52.57
C SER A 95 -8.23 16.63 52.36
N ALA A 96 -7.50 16.64 51.24
CA ALA A 96 -6.86 17.87 50.80
C ALA A 96 -7.99 18.90 50.63
N GLY A 97 -8.09 19.84 51.57
CA GLY A 97 -9.09 20.90 51.50
C GLY A 97 -8.96 21.70 50.21
N ARG A 98 -9.92 22.60 49.97
CA ARG A 98 -9.82 23.62 48.92
C ARG A 98 -8.41 24.22 48.91
N PRO A 99 -7.73 24.36 47.75
CA PRO A 99 -6.37 24.88 47.71
C PRO A 99 -6.28 26.19 48.50
N SER A 100 -5.33 26.25 49.43
CA SER A 100 -5.06 27.45 50.22
C SER A 100 -4.78 28.61 49.28
N SER A 101 -5.36 29.79 49.55
CA SER A 101 -5.07 31.06 48.87
C SER A 101 -3.70 31.63 49.27
N LYS A 102 -2.69 30.78 49.52
CA LYS A 102 -1.33 31.24 49.78
C LYS A 102 -0.73 31.73 48.46
N GLN A 103 -0.12 32.91 48.48
CA GLN A 103 0.65 33.41 47.34
C GLN A 103 1.77 32.40 47.03
N LEU A 104 1.81 31.90 45.79
CA LEU A 104 2.86 31.00 45.31
C LEU A 104 4.24 31.65 45.49
N SER A 105 5.22 30.86 45.91
CA SER A 105 6.63 31.29 45.94
C SER A 105 7.08 31.77 44.55
N SER A 106 8.08 32.64 44.49
CA SER A 106 8.70 33.07 43.22
C SER A 106 9.10 31.88 42.35
N ASP A 107 9.65 30.85 42.97
CA ASP A 107 10.11 29.63 42.29
C ASP A 107 8.95 28.80 41.76
N ASP A 108 7.82 28.75 42.48
CA ASP A 108 6.62 28.05 42.03
C ASP A 108 5.93 28.78 40.87
N LYS A 109 5.98 30.12 40.89
CA LYS A 109 5.51 30.95 39.77
C LYS A 109 6.37 30.73 38.52
N LEU A 110 7.70 30.66 38.69
CA LEU A 110 8.63 30.40 37.59
C LEU A 110 8.39 29.02 36.97
N LYS A 111 8.34 27.96 37.79
CA LYS A 111 8.03 26.59 37.34
C LYS A 111 6.69 26.52 36.60
N LYS A 112 5.67 27.24 37.08
CA LYS A 112 4.36 27.31 36.43
C LYS A 112 4.42 28.03 35.08
N ALA A 113 5.19 29.12 34.98
CA ALA A 113 5.41 29.85 33.74
C ALA A 113 6.17 29.00 32.71
N GLU A 114 7.26 28.34 33.12
CA GLU A 114 8.03 27.43 32.27
C GLU A 114 7.17 26.28 31.74
N ALA A 115 6.39 25.63 32.62
CA ALA A 115 5.46 24.57 32.20
C ALA A 115 4.40 25.10 31.22
N ARG A 116 3.94 26.34 31.39
CA ARG A 116 2.98 26.99 30.49
C ARG A 116 3.61 27.30 29.13
N ILE A 117 4.84 27.79 29.11
CA ILE A 117 5.60 28.06 27.87
C ILE A 117 5.79 26.75 27.11
N ALA A 118 6.30 25.70 27.77
CA ALA A 118 6.49 24.39 27.16
C ALA A 118 5.19 23.80 26.58
N PHE A 119 4.07 23.97 27.28
CA PHE A 119 2.75 23.57 26.77
C PHE A 119 2.33 24.35 25.52
N LEU A 120 2.46 25.68 25.55
CA LEU A 120 2.10 26.55 24.42
C LEU A 120 2.99 26.27 23.20
N GLU A 121 4.28 26.03 23.41
CA GLU A 121 5.20 25.62 22.34
C GLU A 121 4.80 24.30 21.71
N ALA A 122 4.42 23.30 22.51
CA ALA A 122 3.93 22.01 22.05
C ALA A 122 2.62 22.14 21.24
N GLU A 123 1.67 22.94 21.74
CA GLU A 123 0.38 23.22 21.09
C GLU A 123 0.58 23.93 19.73
N LEU A 124 1.34 25.02 19.72
CA LEU A 124 1.66 25.77 18.51
C LEU A 124 2.45 24.92 17.51
N GLY A 125 3.37 24.08 17.98
CA GLY A 125 4.14 23.17 17.14
C GLY A 125 3.26 22.19 16.37
N ILE A 126 2.23 21.64 17.01
CA ILE A 126 1.27 20.74 16.36
C ILE A 126 0.40 21.51 15.39
N LEU A 127 -0.19 22.63 15.80
CA LEU A 127 -1.08 23.43 14.95
C LEU A 127 -0.39 23.92 13.68
N LYS A 128 0.84 24.44 13.79
CA LYS A 128 1.63 24.90 12.64
C LYS A 128 1.91 23.79 11.63
N LYS A 129 2.23 22.58 12.11
CA LYS A 129 2.57 21.44 11.25
C LYS A 129 1.35 20.74 10.67
N VAL A 130 0.25 20.66 11.42
CA VAL A 130 -1.02 20.08 10.95
C VAL A 130 -1.68 20.95 9.88
N ARG A 131 -1.55 22.27 9.97
CA ARG A 131 -2.21 23.23 9.06
C ARG A 131 -1.35 23.67 7.88
N ARG A 132 -0.24 22.99 7.54
CA ARG A 132 0.77 23.39 6.51
C ARG A 132 0.20 24.39 5.50
N THR A 133 0.34 25.68 5.80
CA THR A 133 -0.21 26.76 5.00
C THR A 133 0.95 27.30 4.18
N ARG A 134 0.86 27.32 2.83
CA ARG A 134 1.45 28.40 2.01
C ARG A 134 1.22 28.27 0.49
N LYS A 135 1.13 29.48 -0.07
CA LYS A 135 1.14 29.95 -1.48
C LYS A 135 -0.08 29.57 -2.33
N ALA A 136 -0.65 30.61 -2.94
CA ALA A 136 -1.86 30.59 -3.73
C ALA A 136 -1.81 29.54 -4.85
N GLY A 137 -2.84 28.69 -4.91
CA GLY A 137 -3.18 27.92 -6.12
C GLY A 137 -3.17 26.39 -6.04
N VAL A 138 -2.89 25.74 -4.91
CA VAL A 138 -2.91 24.26 -4.81
C VAL A 138 -3.77 23.80 -3.63
N THR A 139 -4.64 22.82 -3.87
CA THR A 139 -5.55 22.15 -2.92
C THR A 139 -4.88 21.74 -1.60
N GLU A 140 -5.59 21.89 -0.48
CA GLU A 140 -5.14 21.60 0.90
C GLU A 140 -4.60 20.17 1.07
N GLU A 141 -3.28 19.99 1.19
CA GLU A 141 -2.69 18.73 1.65
C GLU A 141 -2.80 18.64 3.17
N THR A 142 -3.87 18.00 3.64
CA THR A 142 -4.01 17.63 5.05
C THR A 142 -3.07 16.47 5.39
N LEU A 143 -2.31 16.57 6.49
CA LEU A 143 -1.47 15.47 6.97
C LEU A 143 -2.30 14.19 7.13
N THR A 144 -1.73 13.06 6.73
CA THR A 144 -2.34 11.75 6.96
C THR A 144 -2.46 11.47 8.46
N PRO A 145 -3.42 10.63 8.90
CA PRO A 145 -3.53 10.25 10.31
C PRO A 145 -2.23 9.68 10.89
N CYS A 146 -1.45 8.95 10.08
CA CYS A 146 -0.17 8.37 10.51
C CYS A 146 0.86 9.45 10.83
N GLU A 147 1.00 10.47 9.99
CA GLU A 147 1.91 11.60 10.22
C GLU A 147 1.49 12.43 11.42
N LYS A 148 0.17 12.61 11.61
CA LYS A 148 -0.37 13.27 12.81
C LYS A 148 0.00 12.51 14.09
N TYR A 149 -0.11 11.18 14.10
CA TYR A 149 0.31 10.37 15.24
C TYR A 149 1.82 10.43 15.49
N THR A 150 2.65 10.40 14.44
CA THR A 150 4.11 10.59 14.56
C THR A 150 4.44 11.94 15.19
N LEU A 151 3.77 13.00 14.75
CA LEU A 151 3.96 14.34 15.29
C LEU A 151 3.56 14.43 16.76
N ILE A 152 2.42 13.84 17.14
CA ILE A 152 1.99 13.76 18.54
C ILE A 152 3.04 13.02 19.37
N GLU A 153 3.53 11.86 18.92
CA GLU A 153 4.53 11.07 19.63
C GLU A 153 5.83 11.85 19.86
N GLN A 154 6.33 12.55 18.83
CA GLN A 154 7.52 13.39 18.93
C GLN A 154 7.32 14.53 19.93
N THR A 155 6.16 15.19 19.90
CA THR A 155 5.83 16.28 20.84
C THR A 155 5.71 15.76 22.28
N ILE A 156 5.04 14.62 22.50
CA ILE A 156 4.92 14.01 23.82
C ILE A 156 6.28 13.66 24.41
N ARG A 157 7.19 13.08 23.60
CA ARG A 157 8.54 12.72 24.05
C ARG A 157 9.41 13.94 24.31
N ARG A 158 9.35 14.95 23.44
CA ARG A 158 10.16 16.17 23.57
C ARG A 158 9.80 16.98 24.81
N PHE A 159 8.51 17.16 25.07
CA PHE A 159 8.03 18.01 26.17
C PHE A 159 7.57 17.22 27.41
N GLN A 160 7.72 15.89 27.41
CA GLN A 160 7.39 15.00 28.53
C GLN A 160 5.94 15.15 29.03
N PHE A 161 4.96 15.14 28.12
CA PHE A 161 3.53 15.34 28.42
C PHE A 161 2.64 14.07 28.29
N PRO A 162 2.98 12.91 28.90
CA PRO A 162 2.29 11.64 28.63
C PRO A 162 0.78 11.66 28.96
N ARG A 163 0.34 12.55 29.87
CA ARG A 163 -1.09 12.69 30.23
C ARG A 163 -1.90 13.53 29.23
N MET A 164 -1.25 14.20 28.28
CA MET A 164 -1.87 15.13 27.32
C MET A 164 -2.15 14.50 25.95
N ILE A 165 -1.95 13.18 25.79
CA ILE A 165 -2.19 12.46 24.52
C ILE A 165 -3.60 12.72 23.99
N ARG A 166 -4.63 12.68 24.85
CA ARG A 166 -6.03 12.95 24.44
C ARG A 166 -6.18 14.36 23.90
N TYR A 167 -5.58 15.35 24.56
CA TYR A 167 -5.64 16.75 24.16
C TYR A 167 -4.98 16.96 22.79
N PHE A 168 -3.76 16.46 22.59
CA PHE A 168 -3.05 16.60 21.32
C PHE A 168 -3.68 15.78 20.18
N CYS A 169 -4.30 14.63 20.46
CA CYS A 169 -5.11 13.90 19.48
C CYS A 169 -6.31 14.73 19.01
N ASN A 170 -7.05 15.33 19.94
CA ASN A 170 -8.18 16.20 19.61
C ASN A 170 -7.73 17.43 18.82
N LEU A 171 -6.61 18.04 19.21
CA LEU A 171 -6.01 19.20 18.52
C LEU A 171 -5.64 18.89 17.06
N ALA A 172 -5.13 17.69 16.80
CA ALA A 172 -4.78 17.24 15.45
C ALA A 172 -5.97 16.63 14.67
N GLY A 173 -7.15 16.50 15.29
CA GLY A 173 -8.35 15.91 14.69
C GLY A 173 -8.22 14.40 14.45
N VAL A 174 -7.58 13.66 15.36
CA VAL A 174 -7.40 12.20 15.28
C VAL A 174 -7.84 11.50 16.57
N SER A 175 -8.16 10.21 16.50
CA SER A 175 -8.66 9.48 17.66
C SER A 175 -7.54 8.97 18.57
N ARG A 176 -7.78 9.02 19.88
CA ARG A 176 -6.86 8.46 20.89
C ARG A 176 -6.67 6.95 20.73
N SER A 177 -7.73 6.19 20.42
CA SER A 177 -7.66 4.75 20.16
C SER A 177 -6.81 4.44 18.92
N GLY A 178 -6.90 5.30 17.89
CA GLY A 178 -6.05 5.25 16.71
C GLY A 178 -4.58 5.47 17.04
N TYR A 179 -4.25 6.43 17.91
CA TYR A 179 -2.87 6.67 18.37
C TYR A 179 -2.26 5.44 19.06
N TYR A 180 -2.94 4.79 20.01
CA TYR A 180 -2.38 3.59 20.67
C TYR A 180 -2.30 2.38 19.73
N THR A 181 -3.26 2.24 18.81
CA THR A 181 -3.15 1.25 17.74
C THR A 181 -2.00 1.56 16.81
N TRP A 182 -1.73 2.84 16.58
CA TRP A 182 -0.60 3.30 15.81
C TRP A 182 0.73 2.96 16.51
N LEU A 183 0.80 3.20 17.82
CA LEU A 183 1.97 2.93 18.67
C LEU A 183 2.33 1.44 18.67
N ARG A 184 1.34 0.55 18.88
CA ARG A 184 1.54 -0.91 18.89
C ARG A 184 2.07 -1.47 17.57
N LYS A 185 1.87 -0.76 16.46
CA LYS A 185 2.28 -1.21 15.11
C LYS A 185 3.57 -0.53 14.64
N ILE A 186 4.26 0.24 15.48
CA ILE A 186 5.50 0.94 15.08
C ILE A 186 6.54 -0.07 14.57
N ASP A 187 6.85 -1.11 15.34
CA ASP A 187 7.88 -2.09 14.97
C ASP A 187 7.51 -2.80 13.67
N THR A 188 6.26 -3.21 13.50
CA THR A 188 5.78 -3.83 12.26
C THR A 188 5.92 -2.89 11.06
N ARG A 189 5.71 -1.58 11.23
CA ARG A 189 5.91 -0.59 10.16
C ARG A 189 7.38 -0.41 9.83
N ILE A 190 8.25 -0.31 10.84
CA ILE A 190 9.70 -0.19 10.64
C ILE A 190 10.20 -1.42 9.87
N GLN A 191 9.82 -2.62 10.28
CA GLN A 191 10.19 -3.87 9.59
C GLN A 191 9.65 -3.93 8.16
N LYS A 192 8.43 -3.42 7.93
CA LYS A 192 7.86 -3.28 6.58
C LYS A 192 8.65 -2.27 5.74
N GLU A 193 9.08 -1.16 6.34
CA GLU A 193 9.85 -0.10 5.67
C GLU A 193 11.21 -0.62 5.21
N VAL A 194 11.94 -1.32 6.10
CA VAL A 194 13.20 -1.99 5.78
C VAL A 194 13.01 -3.02 4.66
N ARG A 195 11.91 -3.77 4.69
CA ARG A 195 11.59 -4.74 3.62
C ARG A 195 11.26 -4.06 2.29
N ASP A 196 10.51 -2.96 2.33
CA ASP A 196 10.17 -2.16 1.16
C ASP A 196 11.43 -1.55 0.52
N GLU A 197 12.39 -1.13 1.33
CA GLU A 197 13.67 -0.58 0.90
C GLU A 197 14.50 -1.64 0.17
N LYS A 198 14.64 -2.84 0.75
CA LYS A 198 15.28 -3.98 0.08
C LYS A 198 14.59 -4.36 -1.24
N ASP A 199 13.27 -4.40 -1.26
CA ASP A 199 12.53 -4.65 -2.50
C ASP A 199 12.74 -3.53 -3.51
N HIS A 200 12.83 -2.27 -3.05
CA HIS A 200 13.04 -1.11 -3.88
C HIS A 200 14.39 -1.19 -4.60
N GLU A 201 15.46 -1.56 -3.90
CA GLU A 201 16.79 -1.76 -4.49
C GLU A 201 16.75 -2.76 -5.66
N LEU A 202 16.12 -3.92 -5.44
CA LEU A 202 15.95 -4.96 -6.48
C LEU A 202 15.15 -4.46 -7.68
N ILE A 203 14.05 -3.74 -7.42
CA ILE A 203 13.20 -3.18 -8.46
C ILE A 203 13.95 -2.08 -9.23
N GLN A 204 14.69 -1.22 -8.53
CA GLN A 204 15.40 -0.09 -9.08
C GLN A 204 16.58 -0.54 -9.95
N GLU A 205 17.29 -1.59 -9.54
CA GLU A 205 18.35 -2.23 -10.33
C GLU A 205 17.82 -2.64 -11.72
N ILE A 206 16.74 -3.41 -11.77
CA ILE A 206 16.11 -3.86 -13.03
C ILE A 206 15.58 -2.66 -13.83
N PHE A 207 14.95 -1.71 -13.14
CA PHE A 207 14.36 -0.53 -13.76
C PHE A 207 15.42 0.35 -14.44
N ASN A 208 16.57 0.54 -13.79
CA ASN A 208 17.70 1.30 -14.32
C ASN A 208 18.41 0.54 -15.45
N ARG A 209 18.61 -0.78 -15.29
CA ARG A 209 19.18 -1.64 -16.35
C ARG A 209 18.38 -1.52 -17.65
N LYS A 210 17.05 -1.46 -17.55
CA LYS A 210 16.15 -1.23 -18.71
C LYS A 210 15.92 0.25 -19.01
N LYS A 211 16.84 1.15 -18.63
CA LYS A 211 16.82 2.59 -18.95
C LYS A 211 15.48 3.28 -18.61
N LYS A 212 14.83 2.86 -17.51
CA LYS A 212 13.51 3.36 -17.05
C LYS A 212 12.35 3.10 -18.04
N LYS A 213 12.55 2.19 -19.01
CA LYS A 213 11.59 1.81 -20.05
C LYS A 213 10.88 0.50 -19.75
N CYS A 214 10.83 0.07 -18.48
CA CYS A 214 10.07 -1.11 -18.09
C CYS A 214 9.02 -0.80 -17.04
N GLY A 215 7.93 -1.57 -17.03
CA GLY A 215 6.84 -1.45 -16.07
C GLY A 215 6.82 -2.61 -15.07
N ALA A 216 5.89 -2.57 -14.11
CA ALA A 216 5.79 -3.56 -13.03
C ALA A 216 5.67 -5.02 -13.51
N ARG A 217 4.97 -5.26 -14.63
CA ARG A 217 4.86 -6.62 -15.21
C ARG A 217 6.21 -7.14 -15.66
N PHE A 218 6.99 -6.32 -16.36
CA PHE A 218 8.33 -6.69 -16.78
C PHE A 218 9.23 -6.95 -15.57
N ILE A 219 9.22 -6.05 -14.59
CA ILE A 219 10.01 -6.19 -13.35
C ILE A 219 9.69 -7.51 -12.65
N LYS A 220 8.41 -7.90 -12.57
CA LYS A 220 8.02 -9.20 -12.00
C LYS A 220 8.67 -10.37 -12.74
N MET A 221 8.57 -10.39 -14.07
CA MET A 221 9.12 -11.47 -14.88
C MET A 221 10.65 -11.50 -14.80
N ALA A 222 11.30 -10.33 -14.80
CA ALA A 222 12.74 -10.24 -14.64
C ALA A 222 13.21 -10.74 -13.27
N LEU A 223 12.54 -10.35 -12.17
CA LEU A 223 12.85 -10.86 -10.83
C LEU A 223 12.74 -12.39 -10.74
N GLU A 224 11.70 -12.96 -11.34
CA GLU A 224 11.48 -14.41 -11.37
C GLU A 224 12.59 -15.12 -12.18
N ASN A 225 12.91 -14.63 -13.39
CA ASN A 225 13.86 -15.30 -14.29
C ASN A 225 15.33 -15.07 -13.94
N THR A 226 15.73 -13.90 -13.43
CA THR A 226 17.15 -13.58 -13.19
C THR A 226 17.59 -13.77 -11.75
N LYS A 227 16.67 -13.67 -10.79
CA LYS A 227 16.99 -13.77 -9.35
C LYS A 227 16.21 -14.87 -8.62
N GLY A 228 15.28 -15.57 -9.29
CA GLY A 228 14.40 -16.57 -8.65
C GLY A 228 13.43 -15.98 -7.62
N ILE A 229 13.23 -14.65 -7.61
CA ILE A 229 12.43 -13.96 -6.59
C ILE A 229 10.99 -13.80 -7.08
N THR A 230 10.07 -14.48 -6.41
CA THR A 230 8.63 -14.32 -6.69
C THR A 230 8.05 -13.17 -5.86
N MET A 231 7.84 -12.02 -6.50
CA MET A 231 7.17 -10.88 -5.87
C MET A 231 5.75 -10.66 -6.42
N ASN A 232 4.79 -10.39 -5.54
CA ASN A 232 3.42 -10.08 -5.95
C ASN A 232 3.37 -8.78 -6.77
N LEU A 233 2.62 -8.79 -7.88
CA LEU A 233 2.52 -7.63 -8.77
C LEU A 233 1.98 -6.37 -8.09
N LYS A 234 1.00 -6.50 -7.17
CA LYS A 234 0.46 -5.37 -6.37
C LYS A 234 1.54 -4.77 -5.45
N ARG A 235 2.45 -5.60 -4.94
CA ARG A 235 3.59 -5.16 -4.11
C ARG A 235 4.58 -4.36 -4.94
N ILE A 236 4.94 -4.84 -6.13
CA ILE A 236 5.80 -4.10 -7.08
C ILE A 236 5.18 -2.74 -7.42
N PHE A 237 3.90 -2.70 -7.80
CA PHE A 237 3.20 -1.44 -8.09
C PHE A 237 3.18 -0.47 -6.92
N ARG A 238 3.01 -0.97 -5.69
CA ARG A 238 3.03 -0.13 -4.49
C ARG A 238 4.42 0.46 -4.25
N ILE A 239 5.48 -0.34 -4.41
CA ILE A 239 6.86 0.11 -4.20
C ILE A 239 7.27 1.11 -5.29
N MET A 240 6.99 0.82 -6.57
CA MET A 240 7.24 1.76 -7.66
C MET A 240 6.57 3.11 -7.42
N ARG A 241 5.31 3.13 -6.93
CA ARG A 241 4.62 4.38 -6.57
C ARG A 241 5.26 5.08 -5.37
N LYS A 242 5.60 4.33 -4.32
CA LYS A 242 6.22 4.87 -3.09
C LYS A 242 7.55 5.58 -3.38
N TYR A 243 8.38 5.01 -4.25
CA TYR A 243 9.70 5.55 -4.61
C TYR A 243 9.71 6.30 -5.95
N ASN A 244 8.54 6.69 -6.47
CA ASN A 244 8.39 7.48 -7.70
C ASN A 244 9.11 6.91 -8.94
N LEU A 245 9.11 5.59 -9.09
CA LEU A 245 9.67 4.90 -10.28
C LEU A 245 8.65 4.94 -11.42
N VAL A 246 8.73 5.99 -12.25
CA VAL A 246 7.80 6.23 -13.36
C VAL A 246 8.45 5.87 -14.70
N THR A 247 7.84 4.92 -15.42
CA THR A 247 8.30 4.47 -16.74
C THR A 247 8.24 5.61 -17.77
N THR A 248 9.28 5.76 -18.58
CA THR A 248 9.44 6.86 -19.56
C THR A 248 8.81 6.58 -20.94
N ILE A 249 8.35 5.35 -21.19
CA ILE A 249 7.69 4.98 -22.44
C ILE A 249 6.44 5.83 -22.66
N ARG A 250 6.19 6.19 -23.93
CA ARG A 250 5.03 6.96 -24.36
C ARG A 250 3.74 6.31 -23.84
N ARG A 251 2.97 7.05 -23.03
CA ARG A 251 1.63 6.61 -22.65
C ARG A 251 0.74 6.63 -23.89
N ALA A 252 -0.13 5.62 -24.03
CA ALA A 252 -1.14 5.60 -25.07
C ALA A 252 -1.96 6.90 -24.99
N ASN A 253 -1.96 7.67 -26.08
CA ASN A 253 -2.64 8.97 -26.12
C ASN A 253 -4.15 8.76 -25.87
N PRO A 254 -4.73 9.33 -24.79
CA PRO A 254 -6.14 9.14 -24.45
C PRO A 254 -7.08 9.52 -25.59
N TYR A 255 -6.78 10.58 -26.32
CA TYR A 255 -7.58 11.05 -27.46
C TYR A 255 -7.56 10.05 -28.63
N LYS A 256 -6.43 9.39 -28.88
CA LYS A 256 -6.36 8.33 -29.90
C LYS A 256 -7.11 7.06 -29.48
N GLN A 257 -7.19 6.77 -28.19
CA GLN A 257 -8.00 5.64 -27.69
C GLN A 257 -9.49 5.90 -27.86
N ILE A 258 -9.94 7.11 -27.49
CA ILE A 258 -11.34 7.53 -27.66
C ILE A 258 -11.71 7.50 -29.16
N ALA A 259 -10.88 8.10 -30.03
CA ALA A 259 -11.11 8.09 -31.48
C ALA A 259 -11.13 6.69 -32.10
N LYS A 260 -10.38 5.74 -31.54
CA LYS A 260 -10.36 4.33 -31.98
C LYS A 260 -11.57 3.55 -31.47
N ALA A 261 -12.12 3.94 -30.30
CA ALA A 261 -13.33 3.35 -29.73
C ALA A 261 -14.62 3.87 -30.40
N THR A 262 -14.59 5.08 -30.96
CA THR A 262 -15.72 5.66 -31.71
C THR A 262 -15.73 5.32 -33.20
N GLN A 263 -14.70 4.66 -33.73
CA GLN A 263 -14.78 4.07 -35.07
C GLN A 263 -15.63 2.80 -35.01
N GLU A 264 -16.83 2.85 -35.59
CA GLU A 264 -17.63 1.66 -35.85
C GLU A 264 -16.77 0.63 -36.60
N HIS A 265 -16.61 -0.54 -36.00
CA HIS A 265 -15.90 -1.65 -36.59
C HIS A 265 -16.60 -2.09 -37.89
N LYS A 266 -16.18 -1.56 -39.04
CA LYS A 266 -16.39 -2.22 -40.33
C LYS A 266 -15.49 -3.47 -40.36
N THR A 267 -15.81 -4.47 -39.57
CA THR A 267 -15.13 -5.77 -39.60
C THR A 267 -15.50 -6.48 -40.90
N CYS A 268 -14.56 -6.53 -41.84
CA CYS A 268 -14.59 -7.54 -42.89
C CYS A 268 -14.54 -8.94 -42.25
N PRO A 269 -15.21 -9.95 -42.84
CA PRO A 269 -15.16 -11.32 -42.36
C PRO A 269 -13.73 -11.85 -42.29
N ASN A 270 -13.43 -12.56 -41.22
CA ASN A 270 -12.10 -13.00 -40.83
C ASN A 270 -11.67 -14.24 -41.63
N LEU A 271 -11.04 -14.03 -42.79
CA LEU A 271 -10.68 -15.11 -43.73
C LEU A 271 -9.28 -15.70 -43.54
N SER A 272 -8.44 -15.10 -42.68
CA SER A 272 -7.26 -15.78 -42.14
C SER A 272 -7.67 -16.35 -40.78
N GLN A 273 -7.53 -17.64 -40.55
CA GLN A 273 -7.96 -18.27 -39.30
C GLN A 273 -7.10 -17.85 -38.07
N ARG A 274 -6.29 -16.79 -38.17
CA ARG A 274 -5.52 -16.16 -37.05
C ARG A 274 -4.70 -17.14 -36.19
N GLN A 275 -4.32 -18.29 -36.74
CA GLN A 275 -3.50 -19.28 -36.06
C GLN A 275 -2.01 -18.89 -36.18
N PHE A 276 -1.60 -17.86 -35.43
CA PHE A 276 -0.19 -17.44 -35.35
C PHE A 276 0.65 -18.31 -34.41
N ASN A 277 0.01 -19.23 -33.67
CA ASN A 277 0.65 -20.16 -32.77
C ASN A 277 0.51 -21.55 -33.40
N GLN A 278 1.51 -21.97 -34.17
CA GLN A 278 1.55 -23.32 -34.74
C GLN A 278 2.36 -24.29 -33.86
N GLU A 279 2.59 -23.91 -32.59
CA GLU A 279 3.29 -24.64 -31.52
C GLU A 279 4.75 -25.02 -31.80
N GLU A 280 5.16 -25.06 -33.06
CA GLU A 280 6.51 -25.39 -33.50
C GLU A 280 7.30 -24.11 -33.86
N PRO A 281 8.55 -23.97 -33.36
CA PRO A 281 9.45 -22.91 -33.80
C PRO A 281 9.75 -22.97 -35.29
N GLU A 282 9.96 -21.82 -35.93
CA GLU A 282 10.49 -21.67 -37.30
C GLU A 282 9.57 -22.22 -38.41
N LYS A 283 8.40 -22.75 -38.05
CA LYS A 283 7.35 -23.21 -38.98
C LYS A 283 6.64 -22.06 -39.69
N SER A 284 6.39 -20.95 -38.99
CA SER A 284 5.73 -19.77 -39.55
C SER A 284 6.46 -18.49 -39.14
N MET A 285 7.00 -17.79 -40.12
CA MET A 285 7.79 -16.58 -39.98
C MET A 285 7.10 -15.40 -40.65
N LEU A 286 7.21 -14.22 -40.06
CA LEU A 286 6.72 -12.95 -40.60
C LEU A 286 7.90 -12.11 -41.05
N THR A 287 7.77 -11.38 -42.16
CA THR A 287 8.77 -10.40 -42.60
C THR A 287 8.15 -9.07 -42.96
N ASP A 288 8.82 -7.99 -42.56
CA ASP A 288 8.38 -6.62 -42.85
C ASP A 288 9.54 -5.62 -42.77
N ILE A 289 9.36 -4.44 -43.36
CA ILE A 289 10.30 -3.32 -43.33
C ILE A 289 9.68 -2.15 -42.57
N THR A 290 10.46 -1.56 -41.67
CA THR A 290 10.10 -0.30 -41.02
C THR A 290 11.14 0.78 -41.30
N TYR A 291 10.72 2.04 -41.26
CA TYR A 291 11.63 3.18 -41.38
C TYR A 291 11.92 3.81 -40.02
N LEU A 292 13.13 4.34 -39.89
CA LEU A 292 13.65 5.03 -38.70
C LEU A 292 14.23 6.38 -39.12
N PHE A 293 13.87 7.44 -38.40
CA PHE A 293 14.44 8.77 -38.56
C PHE A 293 15.43 9.06 -37.43
N TYR A 294 16.69 9.31 -37.77
CA TYR A 294 17.78 9.53 -36.81
C TYR A 294 18.53 10.83 -37.10
N GLY A 295 19.19 11.38 -36.09
CA GLY A 295 19.94 12.64 -36.17
C GLY A 295 19.05 13.79 -36.66
N LYS A 296 19.59 14.62 -37.57
CA LYS A 296 18.87 15.74 -38.19
C LYS A 296 17.94 15.28 -39.34
N GLY A 297 17.10 14.28 -39.09
CA GLY A 297 16.09 13.81 -40.06
C GLY A 297 16.59 12.83 -41.12
N LYS A 298 17.77 12.22 -40.94
CA LYS A 298 18.27 11.15 -41.82
C LYS A 298 17.36 9.94 -41.70
N LYS A 299 17.11 9.24 -42.81
CA LYS A 299 16.24 8.07 -42.87
C LYS A 299 17.06 6.80 -43.01
N ALA A 300 16.71 5.79 -42.23
CA ALA A 300 17.19 4.43 -42.36
C ALA A 300 16.00 3.48 -42.42
N TYR A 301 16.25 2.28 -42.89
CA TYR A 301 15.28 1.21 -43.07
C TYR A 301 15.77 -0.02 -42.32
N LEU A 302 14.85 -0.74 -41.70
CA LEU A 302 15.11 -1.97 -40.98
C LEU A 302 14.16 -3.03 -41.53
N SER A 303 14.73 -4.07 -42.12
CA SER A 303 14.04 -5.29 -42.52
C SER A 303 14.23 -6.34 -41.43
N CYS A 304 13.16 -7.02 -41.03
CA CYS A 304 13.18 -8.04 -39.98
C CYS A 304 12.42 -9.29 -40.39
N VAL A 305 12.90 -10.46 -39.98
CA VAL A 305 12.19 -11.73 -40.00
C VAL A 305 11.95 -12.16 -38.56
N LYS A 306 10.69 -12.44 -38.22
CA LYS A 306 10.25 -12.79 -36.87
C LYS A 306 9.52 -14.12 -36.88
N ASP A 307 9.88 -15.02 -35.99
CA ASP A 307 9.12 -16.25 -35.77
C ASP A 307 7.77 -15.95 -35.12
N SER A 308 6.68 -16.49 -35.64
CA SER A 308 5.33 -16.19 -35.13
C SER A 308 5.03 -16.85 -33.78
N THR A 309 5.56 -18.06 -33.55
CA THR A 309 5.36 -18.87 -32.34
C THR A 309 6.19 -18.33 -31.16
N THR A 310 7.51 -18.28 -31.33
CA THR A 310 8.47 -17.89 -30.29
C THR A 310 8.65 -16.39 -30.15
N ARG A 311 8.22 -15.65 -31.18
CA ARG A 311 8.39 -14.20 -31.33
C ARG A 311 9.83 -13.76 -31.49
N GLU A 312 10.77 -14.69 -31.65
CA GLU A 312 12.17 -14.37 -31.85
C GLU A 312 12.37 -13.59 -33.16
N ILE A 313 13.23 -12.57 -33.13
CA ILE A 313 13.73 -11.96 -34.37
C ILE A 313 14.84 -12.86 -34.91
N LEU A 314 14.51 -13.64 -35.94
CA LEU A 314 15.40 -14.63 -36.54
C LEU A 314 16.53 -13.97 -37.32
N ALA A 315 16.21 -12.91 -38.07
CA ALA A 315 17.15 -12.15 -38.88
C ALA A 315 16.71 -10.69 -39.02
N TYR A 316 17.67 -9.79 -39.20
CA TYR A 316 17.38 -8.39 -39.50
C TYR A 316 18.54 -7.70 -40.23
N HIS A 317 18.22 -6.67 -41.01
CA HIS A 317 19.21 -5.85 -41.69
C HIS A 317 18.82 -4.36 -41.68
N VAL A 318 19.76 -3.51 -41.28
CA VAL A 318 19.61 -2.05 -41.27
C VAL A 318 20.31 -1.49 -42.50
N SER A 319 19.61 -0.68 -43.29
CA SER A 319 20.12 -0.08 -44.53
C SER A 319 19.79 1.42 -44.62
N PRO A 320 20.66 2.25 -45.21
CA PRO A 320 20.32 3.64 -45.56
C PRO A 320 19.40 3.71 -46.81
N SER A 321 19.25 2.61 -47.56
CA SER A 321 18.51 2.53 -48.81
C SER A 321 17.34 1.55 -48.71
N LEU A 322 16.21 1.87 -49.34
CA LEU A 322 15.04 0.99 -49.49
C LEU A 322 15.13 0.15 -50.78
N GLN A 323 16.31 0.00 -51.38
CA GLN A 323 16.50 -0.88 -52.52
C GLN A 323 16.36 -2.37 -52.14
N MET A 324 16.26 -3.22 -53.15
CA MET A 324 16.07 -4.68 -52.99
C MET A 324 17.13 -5.34 -52.11
N ASP A 325 18.35 -4.81 -52.05
CA ASP A 325 19.43 -5.36 -51.23
C ASP A 325 19.06 -5.47 -49.75
N ILE A 326 18.17 -4.62 -49.22
CA ILE A 326 17.76 -4.71 -47.81
C ILE A 326 17.10 -6.06 -47.49
N VAL A 327 16.25 -6.56 -48.40
CA VAL A 327 15.55 -7.84 -48.20
C VAL A 327 16.44 -9.02 -48.56
N TYR A 328 17.32 -8.88 -49.54
CA TYR A 328 18.29 -9.93 -49.88
C TYR A 328 19.28 -10.17 -48.74
N GLN A 329 19.86 -9.11 -48.18
CA GLN A 329 20.76 -9.22 -47.02
C GLN A 329 20.05 -9.76 -45.79
N THR A 330 18.75 -9.51 -45.64
CA THR A 330 17.95 -10.10 -44.56
C THR A 330 17.75 -11.59 -44.77
N LEU A 331 17.45 -12.03 -46.01
CA LEU A 331 17.33 -13.45 -46.34
C LEU A 331 18.64 -14.20 -46.20
N ASP A 332 19.76 -13.60 -46.60
CA ASP A 332 21.08 -14.22 -46.48
C ASP A 332 21.40 -14.48 -44.99
N LYS A 333 21.16 -13.49 -44.11
CA LYS A 333 21.27 -13.67 -42.65
C LYS A 333 20.29 -14.71 -42.08
N LEU A 334 19.06 -14.76 -42.60
CA LEU A 334 18.09 -15.77 -42.18
C LEU A 334 18.60 -17.17 -42.54
N LYS A 335 19.12 -17.33 -43.75
CA LYS A 335 19.69 -18.59 -44.22
C LYS A 335 20.87 -19.02 -43.35
N ASP A 336 21.80 -18.12 -43.07
CA ASP A 336 22.97 -18.40 -42.22
C ASP A 336 22.55 -18.85 -40.81
N ARG A 337 21.47 -18.26 -40.29
CA ARG A 337 20.94 -18.57 -38.95
C ARG A 337 20.16 -19.90 -38.90
N LEU A 338 19.39 -20.23 -39.93
CA LEU A 338 18.67 -21.52 -40.02
C LEU A 338 19.61 -22.69 -40.38
N GLY A 339 20.72 -22.40 -41.06
CA GLY A 339 21.62 -23.42 -41.57
C GLY A 339 20.93 -24.34 -42.58
N ASP A 340 21.30 -25.62 -42.56
CA ASP A 340 20.75 -26.64 -43.46
C ASP A 340 19.46 -27.29 -42.95
N THR A 341 19.05 -26.99 -41.71
CA THR A 341 17.87 -27.62 -41.08
C THR A 341 16.69 -26.65 -41.11
N ILE A 342 15.92 -26.70 -42.20
CA ILE A 342 14.74 -25.87 -42.38
C ILE A 342 13.50 -26.72 -42.17
N HIS A 343 12.55 -26.19 -41.39
CA HIS A 343 11.28 -26.87 -41.13
C HIS A 343 10.58 -27.23 -42.46
N PRO A 344 10.13 -28.48 -42.68
CA PRO A 344 9.54 -28.91 -43.96
C PRO A 344 8.32 -28.09 -44.40
N GLU A 345 7.58 -27.55 -43.43
CA GLU A 345 6.43 -26.67 -43.65
C GLU A 345 6.73 -25.18 -43.44
N ALA A 346 8.01 -24.79 -43.42
CA ALA A 346 8.42 -23.40 -43.18
C ALA A 346 7.70 -22.44 -44.13
N LEU A 347 7.03 -21.44 -43.53
CA LEU A 347 6.31 -20.40 -44.22
C LEU A 347 6.95 -19.04 -43.92
N LEU A 348 7.21 -18.23 -44.95
CA LEU A 348 7.57 -16.82 -44.82
C LEU A 348 6.41 -15.96 -45.31
N HIS A 349 5.74 -15.30 -44.37
CA HIS A 349 4.59 -14.44 -44.62
C HIS A 349 5.01 -12.96 -44.69
N SER A 350 4.56 -12.26 -45.72
CA SER A 350 4.80 -10.82 -45.92
C SER A 350 3.54 -10.10 -46.38
N ASP A 351 3.61 -8.78 -46.52
CA ASP A 351 2.63 -8.04 -47.31
C ASP A 351 2.90 -8.22 -48.83
N GLN A 352 2.08 -7.57 -49.66
CA GLN A 352 2.23 -7.53 -51.12
C GLN A 352 3.08 -6.32 -51.59
N GLY A 353 4.02 -5.87 -50.77
CA GLY A 353 4.96 -4.81 -51.11
C GLY A 353 5.92 -5.23 -52.23
N ILE A 354 6.45 -4.23 -52.94
CA ILE A 354 7.29 -4.43 -54.14
C ILE A 354 8.47 -5.37 -53.88
N HIS A 355 9.06 -5.30 -52.69
CA HIS A 355 10.21 -6.13 -52.29
C HIS A 355 9.87 -7.61 -52.26
N TYR A 356 8.69 -7.95 -51.75
CA TYR A 356 8.31 -9.36 -51.54
C TYR A 356 7.66 -9.97 -52.78
N THR A 357 7.09 -9.15 -53.66
CA THR A 357 6.57 -9.59 -54.96
C THR A 357 7.66 -9.72 -56.03
N HIS A 358 8.88 -9.26 -55.77
CA HIS A 358 9.96 -9.25 -56.76
C HIS A 358 10.44 -10.69 -57.09
N PRO A 359 10.57 -11.09 -58.37
CA PRO A 359 10.89 -12.48 -58.76
C PRO A 359 12.17 -13.04 -58.14
N GLU A 360 13.21 -12.22 -57.99
CA GLU A 360 14.46 -12.61 -57.33
C GLU A 360 14.25 -12.98 -55.86
N PHE A 361 13.43 -12.21 -55.13
CA PHE A 361 13.12 -12.49 -53.74
C PHE A 361 12.39 -13.83 -53.62
N GLN A 362 11.37 -14.05 -54.44
CA GLN A 362 10.60 -15.30 -54.46
C GLN A 362 11.49 -16.51 -54.78
N ARG A 363 12.40 -16.37 -55.74
CA ARG A 363 13.36 -17.42 -56.11
C ARG A 363 14.32 -17.75 -54.96
N ARG A 364 14.82 -16.74 -54.25
CA ARG A 364 15.70 -16.93 -53.08
C ARG A 364 14.97 -17.66 -51.95
N VAL A 365 13.76 -17.25 -51.60
CA VAL A 365 12.92 -17.92 -50.58
C VAL A 365 12.66 -19.38 -50.97
N LYS A 366 12.30 -19.63 -52.23
CA LYS A 366 12.10 -21.00 -52.74
C LYS A 366 13.37 -21.84 -52.71
N LYS A 367 14.54 -21.25 -53.01
CA LYS A 367 15.85 -21.94 -52.95
C LYS A 367 16.24 -22.32 -51.52
N MET A 368 15.76 -21.58 -50.52
CA MET A 368 15.90 -21.94 -49.11
C MET A 368 14.90 -23.03 -48.68
N GLY A 369 14.03 -23.54 -49.55
CA GLY A 369 13.01 -24.53 -49.16
C GLY A 369 11.86 -23.96 -48.33
N ILE A 370 11.73 -22.64 -48.26
CA ILE A 370 10.66 -21.95 -47.52
C ILE A 370 9.51 -21.63 -48.48
N LYS A 371 8.27 -21.85 -48.05
CA LYS A 371 7.06 -21.47 -48.80
C LYS A 371 6.74 -20.01 -48.52
N GLN A 372 6.53 -19.21 -49.57
CA GLN A 372 6.10 -17.82 -49.40
C GLN A 372 4.58 -17.75 -49.22
N SER A 373 4.13 -16.90 -48.30
CA SER A 373 2.73 -16.51 -48.12
C SER A 373 2.64 -14.99 -48.14
N MET A 374 1.53 -14.44 -48.65
CA MET A 374 1.31 -13.00 -48.68
C MET A 374 -0.09 -12.64 -48.21
N SER A 375 -0.22 -11.58 -47.43
CA SER A 375 -1.51 -11.06 -47.00
C SER A 375 -2.34 -10.55 -48.19
N ARG A 376 -3.66 -10.51 -48.04
CA ARG A 376 -4.53 -9.85 -49.04
C ARG A 376 -4.36 -8.33 -48.93
N ARG A 377 -4.44 -7.63 -50.06
CA ARG A 377 -4.50 -6.15 -50.06
C ARG A 377 -5.54 -5.64 -49.08
N GLY A 378 -5.12 -4.79 -48.15
CA GLY A 378 -6.00 -4.17 -47.15
C GLY A 378 -6.21 -4.96 -45.86
N ASN A 379 -5.56 -6.11 -45.65
CA ASN A 379 -5.64 -6.86 -44.39
C ASN A 379 -4.43 -6.61 -43.47
N CYS A 380 -4.49 -5.56 -42.65
CA CYS A 380 -3.42 -5.21 -41.70
C CYS A 380 -3.28 -6.22 -40.53
N LEU A 381 -4.28 -7.08 -40.30
CA LEU A 381 -4.26 -7.99 -39.14
C LEU A 381 -3.29 -9.16 -39.31
N ASP A 382 -2.99 -9.56 -40.55
CA ASP A 382 -2.15 -10.73 -40.84
C ASP A 382 -0.66 -10.49 -40.47
N ASN A 383 -0.23 -9.24 -40.36
CA ASN A 383 1.14 -8.86 -39.96
C ASN A 383 1.21 -8.16 -38.57
N ALA A 384 0.11 -8.16 -37.83
CA ALA A 384 0.00 -7.48 -36.53
C ALA A 384 1.11 -7.83 -35.52
N PRO A 385 1.63 -9.08 -35.43
CA PRO A 385 2.72 -9.39 -34.51
C PRO A 385 4.03 -8.67 -34.86
N MET A 386 4.28 -8.40 -36.14
CA MET A 386 5.46 -7.64 -36.59
C MET A 386 5.26 -6.14 -36.37
N GLU A 387 4.07 -5.61 -36.66
CA GLU A 387 3.73 -4.22 -36.36
C GLU A 387 3.87 -3.90 -34.86
N SER A 388 3.38 -4.79 -34.01
CA SER A 388 3.54 -4.67 -32.55
C SER A 388 5.00 -4.66 -32.13
N PHE A 389 5.83 -5.50 -32.76
CA PHE A 389 7.28 -5.50 -32.52
C PHE A 389 7.90 -4.15 -32.87
N PHE A 390 7.67 -3.62 -34.08
CA PHE A 390 8.23 -2.33 -34.48
C PHE A 390 7.73 -1.17 -33.61
N GLY A 391 6.46 -1.20 -33.17
CA GLY A 391 5.91 -0.22 -32.24
C GLY A 391 6.68 -0.19 -30.92
N HIS A 392 6.85 -1.37 -30.29
CA HIS A 392 7.63 -1.49 -29.06
C HIS A 392 9.09 -1.09 -29.23
N MET A 393 9.73 -1.56 -30.30
CA MET A 393 11.12 -1.22 -30.60
C MET A 393 11.30 0.30 -30.73
N LYS A 394 10.43 0.99 -31.46
CA LYS A 394 10.52 2.45 -31.65
C LYS A 394 10.26 3.24 -30.37
N ASP A 395 9.43 2.73 -29.47
CA ASP A 395 9.18 3.36 -28.17
C ASP A 395 10.35 3.15 -27.18
N GLU A 396 11.08 2.05 -27.35
CA GLU A 396 12.16 1.65 -26.45
C GLU A 396 13.55 2.06 -26.92
N LEU A 397 13.75 2.28 -28.22
CA LEU A 397 15.01 2.75 -28.78
C LEU A 397 15.15 4.27 -28.68
N ASP A 398 16.31 4.74 -28.26
CA ASP A 398 16.70 6.16 -28.35
C ASP A 398 17.33 6.50 -29.71
N TYR A 399 16.79 5.91 -30.79
CA TYR A 399 17.37 5.97 -32.13
C TYR A 399 17.41 7.40 -32.73
N LYS A 400 16.55 8.30 -32.24
CA LYS A 400 16.54 9.71 -32.68
C LYS A 400 17.79 10.47 -32.26
N CYS A 401 18.43 10.07 -31.16
CA CYS A 401 19.65 10.69 -30.66
C CYS A 401 20.90 10.22 -31.42
N CYS A 402 20.80 9.19 -32.26
CA CYS A 402 21.93 8.68 -33.03
C CYS A 402 22.36 9.69 -34.09
N GLN A 403 23.64 10.07 -34.10
CA GLN A 403 24.18 11.04 -35.07
C GLN A 403 24.69 10.40 -36.37
N THR A 404 25.17 9.15 -36.29
CA THR A 404 25.75 8.40 -37.41
C THR A 404 24.97 7.12 -37.70
N PHE A 405 25.06 6.65 -38.94
CA PHE A 405 24.43 5.39 -39.34
C PHE A 405 25.01 4.18 -38.60
N GLN A 406 26.33 4.16 -38.40
CA GLN A 406 27.01 3.10 -37.66
C GLN A 406 26.52 3.02 -36.20
N PHE A 407 26.36 4.17 -35.53
CA PHE A 407 25.85 4.18 -34.17
C PHE A 407 24.37 3.77 -34.10
N LEU A 408 23.56 4.15 -35.09
CA LEU A 408 22.19 3.63 -35.21
C LEU A 408 22.18 2.11 -35.34
N ARG A 409 23.05 1.54 -36.20
CA ARG A 409 23.17 0.10 -36.38
C ARG A 409 23.52 -0.60 -35.07
N GLN A 410 24.51 -0.10 -34.34
CA GLN A 410 24.90 -0.64 -33.03
C GLN A 410 23.74 -0.63 -32.03
N VAL A 411 23.01 0.48 -31.94
CA VAL A 411 21.86 0.60 -31.02
C VAL A 411 20.75 -0.38 -31.37
N ILE A 412 20.54 -0.65 -32.66
CA ILE A 412 19.59 -1.67 -33.12
C ILE A 412 20.12 -3.08 -32.79
N ASP A 413 21.41 -3.35 -33.01
CA ASP A 413 22.03 -4.64 -32.70
C ASP A 413 21.89 -4.98 -31.21
N ASP A 414 22.21 -4.02 -30.33
CA ASP A 414 22.03 -4.16 -28.87
C ASP A 414 20.57 -4.44 -28.50
N TYR A 415 19.62 -3.80 -29.20
CA TYR A 415 18.19 -4.02 -28.96
C TYR A 415 17.72 -5.39 -29.41
N MET A 416 18.20 -5.89 -30.55
CA MET A 416 17.81 -7.23 -31.04
C MET A 416 18.30 -8.32 -30.09
N GLN A 417 19.51 -8.15 -29.53
CA GLN A 417 20.03 -9.01 -28.47
C GLN A 417 19.15 -8.93 -27.21
N ASP A 418 18.90 -7.72 -26.69
CA ASP A 418 18.05 -7.53 -25.50
C ASP A 418 16.63 -8.08 -25.72
N TYR A 419 16.07 -7.92 -26.93
CA TYR A 419 14.75 -8.41 -27.28
C TYR A 419 14.70 -9.95 -27.26
N ASN A 420 15.66 -10.61 -27.89
CA ASN A 420 15.64 -12.07 -28.02
C ASN A 420 16.01 -12.79 -26.71
N TYR A 421 16.92 -12.22 -25.90
CA TYR A 421 17.45 -12.86 -24.69
C TYR A 421 16.85 -12.33 -23.38
N ASP A 422 16.46 -11.06 -23.31
CA ASP A 422 16.13 -10.38 -22.04
C ASP A 422 14.75 -9.70 -22.03
N ARG A 423 13.95 -9.83 -23.10
CA ARG A 423 12.58 -9.31 -23.14
C ARG A 423 11.57 -10.38 -22.76
N TYR A 424 11.40 -10.57 -21.47
CA TYR A 424 10.37 -11.46 -20.93
C TYR A 424 8.97 -11.02 -21.35
N GLN A 425 8.16 -11.97 -21.82
CA GLN A 425 6.81 -11.71 -22.30
C GLN A 425 5.79 -12.56 -21.56
N TRP A 426 4.73 -11.92 -21.06
CA TRP A 426 3.71 -12.59 -20.25
C TRP A 426 3.05 -13.77 -20.97
N THR A 427 2.84 -13.64 -22.28
CA THR A 427 2.21 -14.64 -23.13
C THR A 427 3.18 -15.68 -23.70
N LEU A 428 4.48 -15.58 -23.40
CA LEU A 428 5.48 -16.64 -23.66
C LEU A 428 5.84 -17.35 -22.34
N GLN A 429 4.83 -17.62 -21.50
CA GLN A 429 5.03 -18.18 -20.16
C GLN A 429 6.06 -17.39 -19.31
N LYS A 430 6.15 -16.06 -19.51
CA LYS A 430 7.11 -15.14 -18.89
C LYS A 430 8.58 -15.37 -19.27
N MET A 431 8.85 -16.14 -20.32
CA MET A 431 10.19 -16.34 -20.87
C MET A 431 10.54 -15.26 -21.91
N ALA A 432 11.83 -15.09 -22.18
CA ALA A 432 12.31 -14.36 -23.35
C ALA A 432 12.14 -15.23 -24.62
N PRO A 433 12.11 -14.64 -25.83
CA PRO A 433 11.89 -15.39 -27.07
C PRO A 433 12.78 -16.63 -27.25
N ILE A 434 14.10 -16.50 -27.04
CA ILE A 434 15.02 -17.64 -27.19
C ILE A 434 14.80 -18.68 -26.10
N GLN A 435 14.55 -18.26 -24.86
CA GLN A 435 14.24 -19.19 -23.77
C GLN A 435 12.98 -20.00 -24.09
N TYR A 436 11.96 -19.35 -24.64
CA TYR A 436 10.72 -20.01 -25.04
C TYR A 436 10.91 -20.97 -26.21
N ARG A 437 11.73 -20.59 -27.21
CA ARG A 437 12.14 -21.51 -28.28
C ARG A 437 12.80 -22.76 -27.71
N ASN A 438 13.80 -22.59 -26.85
CA ASN A 438 14.52 -23.71 -26.26
C ASN A 438 13.59 -24.58 -25.40
N HIS A 439 12.62 -23.98 -24.70
CA HIS A 439 11.59 -24.69 -23.96
C HIS A 439 10.73 -25.58 -24.87
N LEU A 440 10.30 -25.07 -26.03
CA LEU A 440 9.54 -25.85 -27.01
C LEU A 440 10.36 -26.97 -27.65
N LEU A 441 11.65 -26.75 -27.89
CA LEU A 441 12.55 -27.77 -28.46
C LEU A 441 12.96 -28.85 -27.45
N SER A 442 12.78 -28.60 -26.15
CA SER A 442 13.11 -29.54 -25.06
C SER A 442 11.89 -30.26 -24.49
N ALA A 443 10.69 -29.83 -24.86
CA ALA A 443 9.41 -30.43 -24.47
C ALA A 443 9.05 -31.54 -25.45
#